data_AF-A0A352LXI5-F1
#
_entry.id   AF-A0A352LXI5-F1
#
_cell.length_a   1.000
_cell.length_b   1.000
_cell.length_c   1.000
_cell.angle_alpha   90.00
_cell.angle_beta   90.00
_cell.angle_gamma   90.00
#
_symmetry.space_group_name_H-M   'P 1'
#
loop_
_entity.id
_entity.type
_entity.pdbx_description
1 polymer ?
#
loop_
_entity_poly.entity_id
_entity_poly.type
_entity_poly.pdbx_seq_one_letter_code
_entity_poly.pdbx_strand_id
1 'polypeptide(L)'
;MPILAAFLFLGLIVFTPPQVRAESTSGTLPHMTDFLTFPACGECGTTWYPRAVAGDRSILRQSINSRGYKHWYLSVTSASHNYYGNSAGFNVFLQELNNSSIKPVVWLTSDSGNWRNQSVDIIKSDLSTFIPQIDSLVNSYVLGLEIDEYWTLDKANQIGAHLDSLTAKPLAAHQLPGNWNYCSTWCDYLIFQYGFGRSLDEIQTMTANAINSLGKPVVAGEYNTTVGTENLSIVMGDTAVAAGASGFGNGGTPFSTGPTSTPTRTPTPGVNNAPVAQNSTTSTPQNTQVYIQLSFTDPDGPGPYTYTITTQPTHGSLSGTDNDRYYLPAAGYTGVDSFRWKVNDSLVDSNIAIATVNITSSPTSTPVPGSLISNLVVYDTANA
;
A
#
# COMPACT_ATOMS: atom_id res chain seq x y z
N MET A 1 -73.10 19.31 8.28
CA MET A 1 -71.80 19.54 8.96
C MET A 1 -70.90 18.37 8.60
N PRO A 2 -69.88 18.52 7.74
CA PRO A 2 -68.96 17.43 7.45
C PRO A 2 -67.81 17.43 8.47
N ILE A 3 -67.41 16.23 8.87
CA ILE A 3 -66.33 15.93 9.81
C ILE A 3 -64.99 16.11 9.09
N LEU A 4 -64.12 16.96 9.64
CA LEU A 4 -62.75 17.18 9.15
C LEU A 4 -61.84 16.08 9.72
N ALA A 5 -61.38 15.15 8.87
CA ALA A 5 -60.38 14.17 9.25
C ALA A 5 -58.98 14.79 9.14
N ALA A 6 -58.31 14.96 10.28
CA ALA A 6 -56.91 15.37 10.33
C ALA A 6 -56.01 14.16 10.06
N PHE A 7 -55.32 14.16 8.92
CA PHE A 7 -54.26 13.20 8.64
C PHE A 7 -52.98 13.63 9.36
N LEU A 8 -52.62 12.88 10.41
CA LEU A 8 -51.36 13.01 11.11
C LEU A 8 -50.26 12.38 10.24
N PHE A 9 -49.44 13.20 9.59
CA PHE A 9 -48.23 12.73 8.93
C PHE A 9 -47.19 12.36 9.99
N LEU A 10 -47.11 11.08 10.36
CA LEU A 10 -45.93 10.54 11.02
C LEU A 10 -44.80 10.52 9.99
N GLY A 11 -43.91 11.50 10.06
CA GLY A 11 -42.64 11.46 9.35
C GLY A 11 -41.84 10.26 9.84
N LEU A 12 -41.72 9.24 9.01
CA LEU A 12 -40.82 8.11 9.24
C LEU A 12 -39.39 8.66 9.16
N ILE A 13 -38.78 8.97 10.30
CA ILE A 13 -37.34 9.23 10.38
C ILE A 13 -36.66 7.90 10.07
N VAL A 14 -36.25 7.72 8.81
CA VAL A 14 -35.37 6.63 8.43
C VAL A 14 -34.01 6.96 9.03
N PHE A 15 -33.72 6.37 10.18
CA PHE A 15 -32.34 6.25 10.64
C PHE A 15 -31.64 5.35 9.62
N THR A 16 -30.93 5.96 8.68
CA THR A 16 -29.87 5.22 7.98
C THR A 16 -28.87 4.82 9.07
N PRO A 17 -28.62 3.51 9.30
CA PRO A 17 -27.52 3.12 10.17
C PRO A 17 -26.26 3.83 9.68
N PRO A 18 -25.32 4.21 10.58
CA PRO A 18 -24.07 4.83 10.18
C PRO A 18 -23.51 4.02 9.03
N GLN A 19 -23.38 4.69 7.87
CA GLN A 19 -22.80 4.09 6.68
C GLN A 19 -21.47 3.51 7.12
N VAL A 20 -21.33 2.19 7.06
CA VAL A 20 -20.04 1.54 7.24
C VAL A 20 -19.11 2.20 6.22
N ARG A 21 -18.16 3.02 6.68
CA ARG A 21 -17.27 3.76 5.78
C ARG A 21 -16.25 2.85 5.09
N ALA A 22 -16.17 1.59 5.50
CA ALA A 22 -15.38 0.58 4.80
C ALA A 22 -15.83 0.51 3.32
N GLU A 23 -14.87 0.44 2.41
CA GLU A 23 -15.13 0.41 0.98
C GLU A 23 -16.14 -0.71 0.64
N SER A 24 -17.18 -0.37 -0.14
CA SER A 24 -18.22 -1.32 -0.58
C SER A 24 -17.59 -2.52 -1.28
N THR A 25 -17.88 -3.73 -0.79
CA THR A 25 -17.28 -4.99 -1.24
C THR A 25 -18.06 -5.71 -2.32
N SER A 26 -19.00 -5.03 -2.99
CA SER A 26 -19.74 -5.59 -4.12
C SER A 26 -18.82 -5.74 -5.35
N GLY A 27 -17.90 -6.71 -5.34
CA GLY A 27 -17.27 -7.27 -6.55
C GLY A 27 -15.74 -7.23 -6.65
N THR A 28 -15.00 -6.52 -5.79
CA THR A 28 -13.52 -6.52 -5.82
C THR A 28 -12.97 -6.21 -4.43
N LEU A 29 -12.21 -7.16 -3.90
CA LEU A 29 -11.80 -7.37 -2.50
C LEU A 29 -11.14 -6.15 -1.81
N PRO A 30 -11.54 -5.75 -0.58
CA PRO A 30 -11.00 -4.57 0.09
C PRO A 30 -9.79 -4.77 1.02
N HIS A 31 -9.34 -5.97 1.38
CA HIS A 31 -8.14 -6.09 2.24
C HIS A 31 -7.35 -7.37 1.93
N MET A 32 -6.68 -7.42 0.79
CA MET A 32 -5.62 -8.40 0.57
C MET A 32 -4.28 -7.72 0.85
N THR A 33 -3.63 -8.14 1.93
CA THR A 33 -2.32 -7.65 2.33
C THR A 33 -1.50 -8.78 2.92
N ASP A 34 -0.19 -8.63 2.79
CA ASP A 34 0.74 -9.38 3.61
C ASP A 34 0.92 -8.60 4.92
N PHE A 35 0.55 -9.20 6.06
CA PHE A 35 0.74 -8.53 7.36
C PHE A 35 2.19 -8.68 7.81
N LEU A 36 2.85 -9.81 7.59
CA LEU A 36 4.08 -10.15 8.31
C LEU A 36 5.03 -11.15 7.60
N THR A 37 4.74 -11.60 6.37
CA THR A 37 5.47 -12.69 5.69
C THR A 37 6.13 -12.29 4.37
N PHE A 38 7.10 -11.37 4.36
CA PHE A 38 8.01 -11.34 3.21
C PHE A 38 9.25 -12.21 3.47
N PRO A 39 9.37 -13.39 2.81
CA PRO A 39 10.50 -14.31 3.00
C PRO A 39 11.81 -13.83 2.35
N ALA A 40 11.82 -12.71 1.63
CA ALA A 40 13.01 -12.23 0.93
C ALA A 40 14.05 -11.57 1.86
N CYS A 41 13.70 -11.29 3.12
CA CYS A 41 14.57 -10.60 4.06
C CYS A 41 14.21 -11.00 5.50
N GLY A 42 15.20 -11.40 6.29
CA GLY A 42 15.03 -12.08 7.58
C GLY A 42 14.31 -11.29 8.70
N GLU A 43 13.78 -10.08 8.41
CA GLU A 43 13.12 -9.20 9.39
C GLU A 43 11.92 -8.41 8.81
N CYS A 44 11.31 -8.85 7.71
CA CYS A 44 10.37 -8.02 6.94
C CYS A 44 8.91 -8.10 7.40
N GLY A 45 8.58 -7.38 8.48
CA GLY A 45 7.19 -7.10 8.90
C GLY A 45 6.72 -5.66 8.58
N THR A 46 5.47 -5.32 8.96
CA THR A 46 4.90 -3.95 8.83
C THR A 46 5.78 -2.84 9.41
N THR A 47 6.61 -3.18 10.41
CA THR A 47 7.55 -2.28 11.09
C THR A 47 8.90 -2.17 10.38
N TRP A 48 9.18 -3.03 9.40
CA TRP A 48 10.44 -3.07 8.65
C TRP A 48 10.41 -2.23 7.39
N TYR A 49 9.26 -2.07 6.74
CA TYR A 49 9.17 -1.27 5.51
C TYR A 49 9.79 0.13 5.69
N PRO A 50 9.55 0.88 6.77
CA PRO A 50 10.23 2.15 7.01
C PRO A 50 11.74 2.07 7.32
N ARG A 51 12.26 0.88 7.66
CA ARG A 51 13.67 0.62 7.99
C ARG A 51 14.48 0.12 6.79
N ALA A 52 13.81 -0.52 5.85
CA ALA A 52 14.37 -1.01 4.61
C ALA A 52 15.07 0.09 3.82
N VAL A 53 16.13 -0.24 3.08
CA VAL A 53 16.69 0.70 2.10
C VAL A 53 15.73 0.88 0.92
N ALA A 54 15.87 1.96 0.15
CA ALA A 54 14.92 2.31 -0.91
C ALA A 54 14.77 1.22 -1.98
N GLY A 55 15.84 0.49 -2.30
CA GLY A 55 15.82 -0.65 -3.23
C GLY A 55 14.91 -1.77 -2.73
N ASP A 56 15.08 -2.18 -1.48
CA ASP A 56 14.26 -3.23 -0.85
C ASP A 56 12.79 -2.83 -0.76
N ARG A 57 12.49 -1.57 -0.41
CA ARG A 57 11.11 -1.05 -0.42
C ARG A 57 10.50 -1.13 -1.81
N SER A 58 11.27 -0.87 -2.86
CA SER A 58 10.80 -0.99 -4.24
C SER A 58 10.44 -2.44 -4.60
N ILE A 59 11.32 -3.38 -4.23
CA ILE A 59 11.08 -4.83 -4.43
C ILE A 59 9.81 -5.26 -3.69
N LEU A 60 9.63 -4.84 -2.44
CA LEU A 60 8.42 -5.15 -1.65
C LEU A 60 7.14 -4.65 -2.34
N ARG A 61 7.11 -3.40 -2.81
CA ARG A 61 5.94 -2.84 -3.51
C ARG A 61 5.63 -3.58 -4.81
N GLN A 62 6.65 -3.93 -5.59
CA GLN A 62 6.47 -4.73 -6.82
C GLN A 62 5.88 -6.11 -6.49
N SER A 63 6.37 -6.74 -5.41
CA SER A 63 5.94 -8.06 -4.95
C SER A 63 4.48 -8.07 -4.45
N ILE A 64 4.03 -7.01 -3.78
CA ILE A 64 2.62 -6.83 -3.39
C ILE A 64 1.73 -6.69 -4.62
N ASN A 65 2.13 -5.82 -5.54
CA ASN A 65 1.36 -5.55 -6.74
C ASN A 65 1.25 -6.78 -7.65
N SER A 66 2.31 -7.60 -7.77
CA SER A 66 2.27 -8.83 -8.57
C SER A 66 1.32 -9.89 -8.00
N ARG A 67 1.09 -9.87 -6.68
CA ARG A 67 0.09 -10.70 -6.00
C ARG A 67 -1.34 -10.13 -6.05
N GLY A 68 -1.51 -8.94 -6.65
CA GLY A 68 -2.81 -8.27 -6.69
C GLY A 68 -3.23 -7.63 -5.37
N TYR A 69 -2.36 -7.63 -4.36
CA TYR A 69 -2.61 -7.02 -3.06
C TYR A 69 -2.65 -5.50 -3.20
N LYS A 70 -3.56 -4.86 -2.44
CA LYS A 70 -3.86 -3.42 -2.59
C LYS A 70 -3.62 -2.60 -1.34
N HIS A 71 -3.41 -3.24 -0.21
CA HIS A 71 -3.21 -2.55 1.07
C HIS A 71 -1.84 -2.89 1.64
N TRP A 72 -1.28 -1.96 2.42
CA TRP A 72 -0.07 -2.19 3.19
C TRP A 72 -0.20 -1.57 4.57
N TYR A 73 0.14 -2.32 5.60
CA TYR A 73 -0.02 -1.91 6.99
C TYR A 73 1.30 -1.36 7.52
N LEU A 74 1.27 -0.17 8.12
CA LEU A 74 2.44 0.49 8.70
C LEU A 74 2.17 0.82 10.16
N SER A 75 3.01 0.32 11.06
CA SER A 75 2.94 0.73 12.47
C SER A 75 3.74 1.99 12.71
N VAL A 76 3.13 2.95 13.41
CA VAL A 76 3.78 4.24 13.76
C VAL A 76 4.51 4.22 15.10
N THR A 77 4.30 3.19 15.92
CA THR A 77 5.02 3.01 17.19
C THR A 77 5.52 1.59 17.37
N SER A 78 6.81 1.46 17.70
CA SER A 78 7.41 0.27 18.29
C SER A 78 8.43 0.70 19.33
N ALA A 79 8.82 -0.18 20.27
CA ALA A 79 9.77 0.15 21.33
C ALA A 79 11.11 0.76 20.86
N SER A 80 11.47 0.59 19.59
CA SER A 80 12.69 1.16 18.98
C SER A 80 12.44 2.35 18.05
N HIS A 81 11.19 2.66 17.69
CA HIS A 81 10.87 3.66 16.66
C HIS A 81 9.59 4.42 16.99
N ASN A 82 9.73 5.75 17.05
CA ASN A 82 8.63 6.67 17.28
C ASN A 82 8.51 7.63 16.09
N TYR A 83 7.70 7.25 15.09
CA TYR A 83 7.50 8.08 13.89
C TYR A 83 6.74 9.38 14.20
N TYR A 84 6.11 9.50 15.38
CA TYR A 84 5.58 10.79 15.87
C TYR A 84 6.68 11.85 16.03
N GLY A 85 7.90 11.45 16.38
CA GLY A 85 9.03 12.37 16.53
C GLY A 85 9.56 12.94 15.20
N ASN A 86 9.19 12.35 14.06
CA ASN A 86 9.58 12.79 12.72
C ASN A 86 8.55 12.36 11.66
N SER A 87 7.36 12.97 11.72
CA SER A 87 6.25 12.69 10.80
C SER A 87 6.60 12.97 9.33
N ALA A 88 7.47 13.94 9.06
CA ALA A 88 7.96 14.24 7.71
C ALA A 88 8.64 13.02 7.06
N GLY A 89 9.41 12.25 7.84
CA GLY A 89 9.99 10.99 7.37
C GLY A 89 8.94 9.91 7.10
N PHE A 90 7.89 9.85 7.93
CA PHE A 90 6.81 8.88 7.75
C PHE A 90 5.96 9.15 6.49
N ASN A 91 5.73 10.43 6.17
CA ASN A 91 5.00 10.84 4.97
C ASN A 91 5.64 10.33 3.67
N VAL A 92 6.97 10.24 3.62
CA VAL A 92 7.67 9.69 2.44
C VAL A 92 7.26 8.24 2.19
N PHE A 93 7.14 7.42 3.24
CA PHE A 93 6.73 6.02 3.10
C PHE A 93 5.27 5.88 2.65
N LEU A 94 4.38 6.75 3.16
CA LEU A 94 2.99 6.78 2.74
C LEU A 94 2.87 7.21 1.26
N GLN A 95 3.62 8.22 0.84
CA GLN A 95 3.66 8.68 -0.56
C GLN A 95 4.21 7.59 -1.49
N GLU A 96 5.27 6.90 -1.08
CA GLU A 96 5.85 5.78 -1.81
C GLU A 96 4.84 4.67 -2.10
N LEU A 97 4.03 4.30 -1.10
CA LEU A 97 2.97 3.32 -1.24
C LEU A 97 1.86 3.82 -2.20
N ASN A 98 1.36 5.04 -1.99
CA ASN A 98 0.34 5.64 -2.85
C ASN A 98 0.79 5.73 -4.31
N ASN A 99 2.03 6.17 -4.55
CA ASN A 99 2.62 6.26 -5.90
C ASN A 99 2.74 4.88 -6.57
N SER A 100 2.75 3.81 -5.77
CA SER A 100 2.78 2.42 -6.25
C SER A 100 1.39 1.79 -6.31
N SER A 101 0.31 2.58 -6.21
CA SER A 101 -1.09 2.10 -6.17
C SER A 101 -1.39 1.14 -5.02
N ILE A 102 -0.68 1.30 -3.90
CA ILE A 102 -0.87 0.55 -2.66
C ILE A 102 -1.44 1.50 -1.62
N LYS A 103 -2.59 1.13 -1.04
CA LYS A 103 -3.35 1.90 -0.07
C LYS A 103 -2.76 1.75 1.34
N PRO A 104 -2.21 2.80 1.96
CA PRO A 104 -1.60 2.68 3.28
C PRO A 104 -2.65 2.55 4.38
N VAL A 105 -2.47 1.56 5.25
CA VAL A 105 -3.26 1.37 6.47
C VAL A 105 -2.36 1.64 7.66
N VAL A 106 -2.68 2.65 8.46
CA VAL A 106 -1.81 3.09 9.56
C VAL A 106 -2.25 2.47 10.87
N TRP A 107 -1.37 1.68 11.46
CA TRP A 107 -1.54 1.04 12.74
C TRP A 107 -0.97 1.90 13.85
N LEU A 108 -1.83 2.41 14.73
CA LEU A 108 -1.46 3.49 15.64
C LEU A 108 -0.63 3.02 16.85
N THR A 109 -0.75 1.76 17.27
CA THR A 109 -0.01 1.20 18.42
C THR A 109 0.44 -0.23 18.20
N SER A 110 1.65 -0.59 18.65
CA SER A 110 2.06 -2.00 18.81
C SER A 110 1.94 -2.48 20.27
N ASP A 111 2.15 -3.78 20.51
CA ASP A 111 2.19 -4.45 21.83
C ASP A 111 3.16 -3.80 22.82
N SER A 112 4.17 -3.12 22.31
CA SER A 112 5.26 -2.49 23.06
C SER A 112 5.34 -0.97 22.81
N GLY A 113 4.26 -0.38 22.30
CA GLY A 113 4.23 1.02 21.88
C GLY A 113 4.14 2.01 23.05
N ASN A 114 4.62 3.24 22.80
CA ASN A 114 4.67 4.33 23.77
C ASN A 114 3.32 4.69 24.40
N TRP A 115 2.20 4.38 23.75
CA TRP A 115 0.84 4.71 24.21
C TRP A 115 0.21 3.68 25.15
N ARG A 116 0.71 2.44 25.18
CA ARG A 116 0.13 1.35 25.98
C ARG A 116 -0.16 1.81 27.42
N ASN A 117 0.82 2.47 28.03
CA ASN A 117 0.79 2.91 29.42
C ASN A 117 0.47 4.40 29.63
N GLN A 118 0.07 5.14 28.58
CA GLN A 118 -0.22 6.58 28.70
C GLN A 118 -1.67 6.84 29.12
N SER A 119 -1.94 8.03 29.64
CA SER A 119 -3.31 8.49 29.90
C SER A 119 -4.09 8.71 28.61
N VAL A 120 -5.43 8.69 28.69
CA VAL A 120 -6.31 9.02 27.55
C VAL A 120 -5.98 10.39 26.98
N ASP A 121 -5.76 11.39 27.84
CA ASP A 121 -5.51 12.77 27.42
C ASP A 121 -4.21 12.93 26.62
N ILE A 122 -3.15 12.23 27.03
CA ILE A 122 -1.88 12.22 26.30
C ILE A 122 -2.08 11.62 24.91
N ILE A 123 -2.75 10.47 24.81
CA ILE A 123 -3.01 9.80 23.53
C ILE A 123 -3.87 10.68 22.61
N LYS A 124 -4.92 11.31 23.14
CA LYS A 124 -5.77 12.24 22.37
C LYS A 124 -4.98 13.45 21.87
N SER A 125 -4.13 14.03 22.71
CA SER A 125 -3.27 15.16 22.34
C SER A 125 -2.31 14.79 21.21
N ASP A 126 -1.67 13.62 21.29
CA ASP A 126 -0.76 13.12 20.26
C ASP A 126 -1.51 12.88 18.94
N LEU A 127 -2.68 12.24 18.98
CA LEU A 127 -3.52 12.01 17.81
C LEU A 127 -3.95 13.31 17.12
N SER A 128 -4.40 14.30 17.90
CA SER A 128 -4.79 15.63 17.38
C SER A 128 -3.67 16.32 16.64
N THR A 129 -2.43 16.05 17.03
CA THR A 129 -1.25 16.61 16.37
C THR A 129 -0.89 15.81 15.12
N PHE A 130 -0.95 14.48 15.18
CA PHE A 130 -0.40 13.60 14.15
C PHE A 130 -1.35 13.35 12.99
N ILE A 131 -2.63 13.04 13.25
CA ILE A 131 -3.58 12.63 12.21
C ILE A 131 -3.68 13.67 11.09
N PRO A 132 -3.84 14.99 11.36
CA PRO A 132 -3.93 15.99 10.29
C PRO A 132 -2.71 16.06 9.37
N GLN A 133 -1.54 15.60 9.82
CA GLN A 133 -0.30 15.65 9.03
C GLN A 133 -0.21 14.55 7.99
N ILE A 134 -0.95 13.45 8.18
CA ILE A 134 -0.83 12.23 7.38
C ILE A 134 -2.14 11.84 6.69
N ASP A 135 -3.29 12.38 7.13
CA ASP A 135 -4.61 11.88 6.74
C ASP A 135 -4.89 11.87 5.24
N SER A 136 -4.34 12.84 4.50
CA SER A 136 -4.46 12.90 3.05
C SER A 136 -3.75 11.76 2.32
N LEU A 137 -2.80 11.08 2.98
CA LEU A 137 -2.00 9.99 2.43
C LEU A 137 -2.44 8.61 2.93
N VAL A 138 -3.39 8.55 3.87
CA VAL A 138 -3.81 7.31 4.52
C VAL A 138 -5.14 6.83 3.96
N ASN A 139 -5.28 5.51 3.81
CA ASN A 139 -6.52 4.87 3.41
C ASN A 139 -7.43 4.57 4.62
N SER A 140 -6.88 4.00 5.68
CA SER A 140 -7.60 3.68 6.92
C SER A 140 -6.68 3.61 8.11
N TYR A 141 -7.24 3.67 9.32
CA TYR A 141 -6.49 3.52 10.56
C TYR A 141 -6.90 2.28 11.33
N VAL A 142 -5.93 1.68 12.01
CA VAL A 142 -6.17 0.63 13.00
C VAL A 142 -5.79 1.18 14.36
N LEU A 143 -6.76 1.21 15.26
CA LEU A 143 -6.50 1.54 16.65
C LEU A 143 -5.99 0.29 17.35
N GLY A 144 -4.70 0.34 17.68
CA GLY A 144 -3.94 -0.57 18.54
C GLY A 144 -3.83 -2.02 18.05
N LEU A 145 -2.78 -2.68 18.53
CA LEU A 145 -2.59 -4.11 18.41
C LEU A 145 -3.22 -4.71 19.68
N GLU A 146 -4.25 -5.55 19.53
CA GLU A 146 -4.86 -6.28 20.65
C GLU A 146 -5.42 -5.31 21.71
N ILE A 147 -6.26 -4.37 21.27
CA ILE A 147 -6.68 -3.25 22.14
C ILE A 147 -7.38 -3.70 23.42
N ASP A 148 -8.00 -4.87 23.39
CA ASP A 148 -8.70 -5.50 24.50
C ASP A 148 -7.77 -6.18 25.51
N GLU A 149 -6.49 -6.38 25.18
CA GLU A 149 -5.48 -6.80 26.16
C GLU A 149 -4.93 -5.63 26.98
N TYR A 150 -4.82 -4.45 26.36
CA TYR A 150 -4.07 -3.34 26.93
C TYR A 150 -4.93 -2.23 27.51
N TRP A 151 -6.12 -2.01 26.96
CA TRP A 151 -7.01 -0.94 27.37
C TRP A 151 -8.36 -1.47 27.83
N THR A 152 -8.92 -0.82 28.85
CA THR A 152 -10.33 -1.03 29.19
C THR A 152 -11.22 -0.59 28.03
N LEU A 153 -12.42 -1.16 27.94
CA LEU A 153 -13.41 -0.78 26.93
C LEU A 153 -13.68 0.73 26.93
N ASP A 154 -13.80 1.34 28.11
CA ASP A 154 -14.01 2.78 28.26
C ASP A 154 -12.83 3.59 27.67
N LYS A 155 -11.59 3.21 27.99
CA LYS A 155 -10.39 3.85 27.44
C LYS A 155 -10.33 3.72 25.92
N ALA A 156 -10.59 2.52 25.38
CA ALA A 156 -10.62 2.29 23.94
C ALA A 156 -11.70 3.13 23.24
N ASN A 157 -12.91 3.20 23.80
CA ASN A 157 -14.00 4.01 23.26
C ASN A 157 -13.67 5.51 23.28
N GLN A 158 -13.07 6.01 24.36
CA GLN A 158 -12.68 7.42 24.44
C GLN A 158 -11.62 7.79 23.39
N ILE A 159 -10.64 6.92 23.14
CA ILE A 159 -9.59 7.14 22.15
C ILE A 159 -10.16 6.99 20.73
N GLY A 160 -10.95 5.94 20.48
CA GLY A 160 -11.57 5.66 19.19
C GLY A 160 -12.54 6.76 18.75
N ALA A 161 -13.40 7.25 19.64
CA ALA A 161 -14.28 8.38 19.34
C ALA A 161 -13.52 9.67 19.03
N HIS A 162 -12.37 9.88 19.68
CA HIS A 162 -11.50 11.02 19.37
C HIS A 162 -10.85 10.87 18.00
N LEU A 163 -10.33 9.68 17.66
CA LEU A 163 -9.81 9.39 16.34
C LEU A 163 -10.87 9.62 15.25
N ASP A 164 -12.10 9.14 15.46
CA ASP A 164 -13.23 9.34 14.54
C ASP A 164 -13.57 10.83 14.32
N SER A 165 -13.32 11.68 15.31
CA SER A 165 -13.49 13.13 15.17
C SER A 165 -12.41 13.82 14.32
N LEU A 166 -11.25 13.15 14.13
CA LEU A 166 -10.09 13.72 13.44
C LEU A 166 -10.01 13.34 11.96
N THR A 167 -10.77 12.33 11.51
CA THR A 167 -10.67 11.80 10.15
C THR A 167 -12.00 11.29 9.63
N ALA A 168 -12.18 11.35 8.31
CA ALA A 168 -13.30 10.70 7.62
C ALA A 168 -12.94 9.29 7.10
N LYS A 169 -11.71 8.83 7.33
CA LYS A 169 -11.21 7.53 6.86
C LYS A 169 -11.81 6.39 7.68
N PRO A 170 -11.93 5.18 7.10
CA PRO A 170 -12.40 4.01 7.84
C PRO A 170 -11.50 3.69 9.03
N LEU A 171 -12.12 3.35 10.16
CA LEU A 171 -11.44 3.00 11.40
C LEU A 171 -11.62 1.51 11.72
N ALA A 172 -10.54 0.87 12.15
CA ALA A 172 -10.53 -0.50 12.58
C ALA A 172 -10.12 -0.65 14.04
N ALA A 173 -10.68 -1.66 14.70
CA ALA A 173 -10.11 -2.24 15.90
C ALA A 173 -9.36 -3.51 15.55
N HIS A 174 -8.24 -3.80 16.22
CA HIS A 174 -7.66 -5.14 16.28
C HIS A 174 -7.94 -5.77 17.64
N GLN A 175 -8.62 -6.92 17.68
CA GLN A 175 -9.03 -7.51 18.96
C GLN A 175 -9.08 -9.04 18.92
N LEU A 176 -9.00 -9.64 20.11
CA LEU A 176 -9.13 -11.08 20.32
C LEU A 176 -10.58 -11.59 20.15
N PRO A 177 -10.78 -12.91 20.02
CA PRO A 177 -12.12 -13.49 19.96
C PRO A 177 -12.94 -13.23 21.23
N GLY A 178 -14.21 -12.90 21.04
CA GLY A 178 -15.19 -12.80 22.12
C GLY A 178 -15.38 -11.39 22.72
N ASN A 179 -14.51 -10.43 22.38
CA ASN A 179 -14.57 -9.06 22.91
C ASN A 179 -15.18 -8.04 21.93
N TRP A 180 -16.29 -8.41 21.28
CA TRP A 180 -16.89 -7.66 20.16
C TRP A 180 -17.27 -6.20 20.46
N ASN A 181 -17.49 -5.87 21.73
CA ASN A 181 -17.93 -4.54 22.17
C ASN A 181 -16.90 -3.43 21.88
N TYR A 182 -15.62 -3.77 21.75
CA TYR A 182 -14.53 -2.81 21.49
C TYR A 182 -14.62 -2.17 20.10
N CYS A 183 -15.34 -2.81 19.17
CA CYS A 183 -15.61 -2.32 17.83
C CYS A 183 -17.11 -2.04 17.62
N SER A 184 -17.83 -1.60 18.66
CA SER A 184 -19.28 -1.39 18.56
C SER A 184 -19.67 -0.02 18.01
N THR A 185 -19.06 1.07 18.49
CA THR A 185 -19.53 2.45 18.23
C THR A 185 -18.65 3.22 17.26
N TRP A 186 -17.34 3.30 17.50
CA TRP A 186 -16.42 4.20 16.78
C TRP A 186 -15.71 3.56 15.59
N CYS A 187 -15.65 2.22 15.51
CA CYS A 187 -14.99 1.54 14.40
C CYS A 187 -15.98 1.26 13.24
N ASP A 188 -15.44 1.12 12.04
CA ASP A 188 -16.17 0.67 10.85
C ASP A 188 -16.02 -0.83 10.59
N TYR A 189 -14.87 -1.43 10.93
CA TYR A 189 -14.58 -2.84 10.71
C TYR A 189 -13.62 -3.42 11.75
N LEU A 190 -13.60 -4.75 11.84
CA LEU A 190 -12.71 -5.49 12.73
C LEU A 190 -11.55 -6.10 11.95
N ILE A 191 -10.32 -5.96 12.46
CA ILE A 191 -9.22 -6.86 12.12
C ILE A 191 -9.18 -7.94 13.20
N PHE A 192 -9.55 -9.15 12.82
CA PHE A 192 -9.85 -10.20 13.76
C PHE A 192 -8.66 -11.12 13.97
N GLN A 193 -8.16 -11.23 15.19
CA GLN A 193 -7.11 -12.16 15.57
C GLN A 193 -7.70 -13.51 16.00
N TYR A 194 -7.24 -14.60 15.39
CA TYR A 194 -7.77 -15.95 15.68
C TYR A 194 -6.99 -16.68 16.78
N GLY A 195 -5.83 -16.14 17.15
CA GLY A 195 -4.87 -16.78 18.04
C GLY A 195 -4.09 -17.90 17.35
N PHE A 196 -3.30 -18.62 18.14
CA PHE A 196 -2.33 -19.60 17.64
C PHE A 196 -2.96 -20.97 17.36
N GLY A 197 -2.48 -21.63 16.29
CA GLY A 197 -2.69 -23.06 16.07
C GLY A 197 -4.10 -23.48 15.65
N ARG A 198 -4.87 -22.57 15.04
CA ARG A 198 -6.24 -22.85 14.58
C ARG A 198 -6.28 -23.71 13.32
N SER A 199 -7.22 -24.65 13.29
CA SER A 199 -7.61 -25.41 12.10
C SER A 199 -8.43 -24.55 11.12
N LEU A 200 -8.55 -24.99 9.87
CA LEU A 200 -9.37 -24.29 8.86
C LEU A 200 -10.84 -24.21 9.28
N ASP A 201 -11.39 -25.28 9.86
CA ASP A 201 -12.76 -25.32 10.37
C ASP A 201 -12.98 -24.31 11.52
N GLU A 202 -11.98 -24.17 12.40
CA GLU A 202 -11.99 -23.15 13.45
C GLU A 202 -11.94 -21.74 12.85
N ILE A 203 -11.07 -21.48 11.87
CA ILE A 203 -11.03 -20.18 11.18
C ILE A 203 -12.40 -19.86 10.60
N GLN A 204 -12.98 -20.75 9.79
CA GLN A 204 -14.28 -20.56 9.17
C GLN A 204 -15.38 -20.26 10.21
N THR A 205 -15.44 -21.07 11.27
CA THR A 205 -16.45 -20.93 12.33
C THR A 205 -16.28 -19.61 13.09
N MET A 206 -15.05 -19.26 13.46
CA MET A 206 -14.75 -18.04 14.19
C MET A 206 -15.06 -16.80 13.35
N THR A 207 -14.72 -16.80 12.05
CA THR A 207 -15.05 -15.68 11.14
C THR A 207 -16.56 -15.46 11.07
N ALA A 208 -17.34 -16.51 10.81
CA ALA A 208 -18.79 -16.41 10.72
C ALA A 208 -19.40 -15.89 12.03
N ASN A 209 -18.92 -16.38 13.17
CA ASN A 209 -19.37 -15.93 14.49
C ASN A 209 -19.03 -14.46 14.73
N ALA A 210 -17.83 -14.00 14.36
CA ALA A 210 -17.43 -12.62 14.51
C ALA A 210 -18.32 -11.69 13.68
N ILE A 211 -18.57 -12.02 12.41
CA ILE A 211 -19.44 -11.24 11.51
C ILE A 211 -20.85 -11.15 12.07
N ASN A 212 -21.43 -12.29 12.48
CA ASN A 212 -22.79 -12.33 13.02
C ASN A 212 -22.93 -11.58 14.34
N SER A 213 -21.91 -11.66 15.21
CA SER A 213 -21.95 -11.01 16.53
C SER A 213 -21.72 -9.51 16.43
N LEU A 214 -20.82 -9.07 15.54
CA LEU A 214 -20.45 -7.67 15.39
C LEU A 214 -21.40 -6.89 14.48
N GLY A 215 -21.95 -7.56 13.46
CA GLY A 215 -22.76 -6.92 12.42
C GLY A 215 -21.96 -5.95 11.53
N LYS A 216 -20.63 -6.07 11.50
CA LYS A 216 -19.71 -5.24 10.71
C LYS A 216 -18.75 -6.09 9.90
N PRO A 217 -18.11 -5.52 8.86
CA PRO A 217 -17.04 -6.20 8.13
C PRO A 217 -15.94 -6.73 9.05
N VAL A 218 -15.47 -7.94 8.75
CA VAL A 218 -14.35 -8.58 9.43
C VAL A 218 -13.25 -8.82 8.40
N VAL A 219 -12.05 -8.34 8.68
CA VAL A 219 -10.82 -8.69 8.00
C VAL A 219 -10.14 -9.75 8.85
N ALA A 220 -9.81 -10.89 8.24
CA ALA A 220 -9.10 -11.94 8.93
C ALA A 220 -7.64 -11.50 9.17
N GLY A 221 -7.27 -11.19 10.40
CA GLY A 221 -5.89 -10.91 10.80
C GLY A 221 -5.29 -12.08 11.58
N GLU A 222 -3.98 -12.09 11.75
CA GLU A 222 -3.25 -12.88 12.76
C GLU A 222 -3.81 -14.28 13.13
N TYR A 223 -3.38 -15.28 12.36
CA TYR A 223 -3.68 -16.71 12.57
C TYR A 223 -2.38 -17.52 12.68
N ASN A 224 -1.46 -17.06 13.53
CA ASN A 224 -0.10 -17.62 13.65
C ASN A 224 -0.09 -19.15 13.74
N THR A 225 0.66 -19.77 12.83
CA THR A 225 0.91 -21.21 12.81
C THR A 225 2.33 -21.46 13.26
N THR A 226 2.50 -22.43 14.15
CA THR A 226 3.79 -22.84 14.74
C THR A 226 4.85 -23.27 13.70
N VAL A 227 4.48 -23.42 12.42
CA VAL A 227 5.37 -23.71 11.28
C VAL A 227 4.88 -22.98 10.00
N GLY A 228 4.54 -21.70 10.10
CA GLY A 228 3.83 -20.97 9.04
C GLY A 228 4.67 -20.62 7.82
N THR A 229 4.39 -21.29 6.71
CA THR A 229 4.76 -20.80 5.36
C THR A 229 3.73 -19.77 4.89
N GLU A 230 4.14 -18.83 4.03
CA GLU A 230 3.24 -17.87 3.35
C GLU A 230 1.99 -18.56 2.79
N ASN A 231 2.16 -19.77 2.24
CA ASN A 231 1.09 -20.58 1.66
C ASN A 231 0.00 -20.99 2.67
N LEU A 232 0.37 -21.40 3.89
CA LEU A 232 -0.60 -21.82 4.90
C LEU A 232 -1.49 -20.65 5.33
N SER A 233 -0.89 -19.47 5.49
CA SER A 233 -1.63 -18.27 5.83
C SER A 233 -2.55 -17.78 4.70
N ILE A 234 -2.16 -17.96 3.43
CA ILE A 234 -3.07 -17.71 2.30
C ILE A 234 -4.28 -18.63 2.40
N VAL A 235 -4.07 -19.93 2.63
CA VAL A 235 -5.18 -20.90 2.78
C VAL A 235 -6.10 -20.51 3.94
N MET A 236 -5.57 -20.07 5.08
CA MET A 236 -6.36 -19.59 6.21
C MET A 236 -7.14 -18.31 5.88
N GLY A 237 -6.50 -17.36 5.19
CA GLY A 237 -7.13 -16.15 4.71
C GLY A 237 -8.28 -16.42 3.74
N ASP A 238 -8.06 -17.28 2.75
CA ASP A 238 -9.07 -17.73 1.79
C ASP A 238 -10.23 -18.45 2.50
N THR A 239 -9.92 -19.27 3.51
CA THR A 239 -10.93 -19.93 4.33
C THR A 239 -11.83 -18.92 5.06
N ALA A 240 -11.24 -17.86 5.62
CA ALA A 240 -12.01 -16.79 6.26
C ALA A 240 -12.84 -15.99 5.24
N VAL A 241 -12.29 -15.71 4.05
CA VAL A 241 -13.04 -15.04 2.97
C VAL A 241 -14.22 -15.88 2.51
N ALA A 242 -14.04 -17.20 2.37
CA ALA A 242 -15.14 -18.13 2.08
C ALA A 242 -16.21 -18.15 3.17
N ALA A 243 -15.86 -17.79 4.41
CA ALA A 243 -16.77 -17.61 5.54
C ALA A 243 -17.42 -16.20 5.60
N GLY A 244 -17.12 -15.32 4.63
CA GLY A 244 -17.67 -13.97 4.53
C GLY A 244 -16.76 -12.85 5.04
N ALA A 245 -15.50 -13.14 5.41
CA ALA A 245 -14.55 -12.07 5.70
C ALA A 245 -14.39 -11.14 4.49
N SER A 246 -14.29 -9.85 4.77
CA SER A 246 -14.07 -8.81 3.76
C SER A 246 -12.63 -8.80 3.24
N GLY A 247 -11.71 -9.51 3.88
CA GLY A 247 -10.36 -9.69 3.40
C GLY A 247 -9.52 -10.45 4.40
N PHE A 248 -8.23 -10.57 4.12
CA PHE A 248 -7.30 -11.26 4.99
C PHE A 248 -5.91 -10.61 4.98
N GLY A 249 -5.22 -10.80 6.10
CA GLY A 249 -3.87 -10.36 6.36
C GLY A 249 -2.99 -11.50 6.85
N ASN A 250 -1.90 -11.79 6.14
CA ASN A 250 -1.07 -12.96 6.42
C ASN A 250 -0.39 -12.89 7.80
N GLY A 251 -0.82 -13.76 8.73
CA GLY A 251 -0.32 -13.85 10.12
C GLY A 251 0.90 -14.75 10.34
N GLY A 252 1.72 -15.03 9.33
CA GLY A 252 2.96 -15.78 9.53
C GLY A 252 4.13 -14.87 9.93
N THR A 253 4.99 -15.33 10.84
CA THR A 253 6.37 -14.84 10.95
C THR A 253 7.27 -15.94 10.42
N PRO A 254 7.99 -15.75 9.29
CA PRO A 254 9.05 -16.67 8.92
C PRO A 254 10.25 -16.38 9.84
N PHE A 255 10.34 -17.06 10.97
CA PHE A 255 11.64 -17.29 11.60
C PHE A 255 12.27 -18.49 10.91
N SER A 256 13.03 -18.26 9.84
CA SER A 256 14.15 -19.14 9.53
C SER A 256 15.19 -18.43 8.67
N THR A 257 16.37 -18.27 9.25
CA THR A 257 17.61 -17.91 8.56
C THR A 257 17.99 -19.02 7.59
N GLY A 258 17.68 -18.86 6.30
CA GLY A 258 18.23 -19.71 5.25
C GLY A 258 17.60 -19.48 3.89
N PRO A 259 18.36 -19.58 2.78
CA PRO A 259 17.81 -19.44 1.44
C PRO A 259 16.96 -20.67 1.17
N THR A 260 15.64 -20.54 1.36
CA THR A 260 14.70 -21.56 0.91
C THR A 260 14.17 -21.13 -0.45
N SER A 261 14.39 -22.01 -1.41
CA SER A 261 13.94 -21.96 -2.79
C SER A 261 12.55 -21.35 -2.92
N THR A 262 12.43 -20.37 -3.81
CA THR A 262 11.18 -19.83 -4.33
C THR A 262 10.24 -20.98 -4.69
N PRO A 263 9.07 -21.12 -4.06
CA PRO A 263 8.08 -22.08 -4.54
C PRO A 263 7.44 -21.48 -5.79
N THR A 264 7.81 -22.01 -6.95
CA THR A 264 6.99 -21.87 -8.17
C THR A 264 5.67 -22.57 -7.93
N ARG A 265 4.57 -21.83 -8.02
CA ARG A 265 3.21 -22.37 -8.18
C ARG A 265 3.24 -23.36 -9.34
N THR A 266 3.18 -24.66 -9.07
CA THR A 266 3.00 -25.64 -10.15
C THR A 266 1.62 -25.39 -10.75
N PRO A 267 1.51 -24.93 -12.00
CA PRO A 267 0.22 -24.81 -12.64
C PRO A 267 -0.35 -26.23 -12.76
N THR A 268 -1.65 -26.35 -12.58
CA THR A 268 -2.39 -27.48 -13.18
C THR A 268 -1.94 -27.58 -14.65
N PRO A 269 -1.56 -28.75 -15.18
CA PRO A 269 -0.91 -28.82 -16.49
C PRO A 269 -1.85 -28.37 -17.63
N GLY A 270 -1.84 -27.07 -17.88
CA GLY A 270 -2.27 -26.43 -19.12
C GLY A 270 -1.07 -26.26 -20.04
N VAL A 271 -1.33 -26.12 -21.33
CA VAL A 271 -0.29 -25.83 -22.33
C VAL A 271 0.24 -24.41 -22.07
N ASN A 272 1.55 -24.26 -21.90
CA ASN A 272 2.19 -22.95 -21.73
C ASN A 272 2.02 -22.08 -22.99
N ASN A 273 1.59 -20.84 -22.81
CA ASN A 273 1.47 -19.81 -23.82
C ASN A 273 2.63 -18.82 -23.68
N ALA A 274 3.34 -18.55 -24.77
CA ALA A 274 4.45 -17.60 -24.72
C ALA A 274 3.97 -16.17 -24.40
N PRO A 275 4.77 -15.37 -23.67
CA PRO A 275 4.47 -13.96 -23.48
C PRO A 275 4.43 -13.21 -24.82
N VAL A 276 3.67 -12.11 -24.86
CA VAL A 276 3.56 -11.24 -26.03
C VAL A 276 4.10 -9.85 -25.69
N ALA A 277 5.32 -9.56 -26.16
CA ALA A 277 5.97 -8.27 -25.97
C ALA A 277 5.41 -7.21 -26.92
N GLN A 278 5.18 -5.99 -26.42
CA GLN A 278 4.54 -4.91 -27.18
C GLN A 278 5.57 -3.90 -27.69
N ASN A 279 5.36 -3.41 -28.92
CA ASN A 279 6.14 -2.27 -29.42
C ASN A 279 5.76 -0.99 -28.67
N SER A 280 6.72 -0.09 -28.50
CA SER A 280 6.48 1.21 -27.85
C SER A 280 7.14 2.34 -28.63
N THR A 281 6.62 3.56 -28.43
CA THR A 281 7.19 4.78 -28.99
C THR A 281 7.15 5.88 -27.95
N THR A 282 8.29 6.52 -27.72
CA THR A 282 8.46 7.60 -26.76
C THR A 282 9.18 8.78 -27.43
N SER A 283 9.01 10.00 -26.91
CA SER A 283 9.70 11.19 -27.41
C SER A 283 10.48 11.90 -26.30
N THR A 284 11.61 12.51 -26.65
CA THR A 284 12.42 13.32 -25.72
C THR A 284 13.15 14.45 -26.45
N PRO A 285 13.36 15.61 -25.83
CA PRO A 285 14.31 16.59 -26.35
C PRO A 285 15.74 16.02 -26.41
N GLN A 286 16.57 16.51 -27.34
CA GLN A 286 17.99 16.17 -27.39
C GLN A 286 18.65 16.44 -26.03
N ASN A 287 19.67 15.65 -25.68
CA ASN A 287 20.38 15.71 -24.40
C ASN A 287 19.51 15.45 -23.14
N THR A 288 18.27 14.99 -23.30
CA THR A 288 17.35 14.75 -22.18
C THR A 288 17.07 13.26 -22.05
N GLN A 289 17.37 12.70 -20.88
CA GLN A 289 17.05 11.30 -20.57
C GLN A 289 15.53 11.10 -20.54
N VAL A 290 15.07 9.96 -21.05
CA VAL A 290 13.66 9.60 -21.01
C VAL A 290 13.48 8.19 -20.45
N TYR A 291 12.42 8.02 -19.66
CA TYR A 291 11.99 6.73 -19.15
C TYR A 291 11.15 5.99 -20.20
N ILE A 292 11.40 4.69 -20.33
CA ILE A 292 10.74 3.79 -21.27
C ILE A 292 10.35 2.54 -20.49
N GLN A 293 9.04 2.34 -20.34
CA GLN A 293 8.48 1.12 -19.77
C GLN A 293 8.26 0.07 -20.87
N LEU A 294 8.83 -1.12 -20.69
CA LEU A 294 8.65 -2.25 -21.60
C LEU A 294 7.41 -3.06 -21.16
N SER A 295 6.35 -3.04 -21.98
CA SER A 295 5.08 -3.71 -21.67
C SER A 295 4.91 -5.01 -22.45
N PHE A 296 4.35 -6.02 -21.80
CA PHE A 296 4.01 -7.30 -22.41
C PHE A 296 2.74 -7.86 -21.73
N THR A 297 2.13 -8.87 -22.34
CA THR A 297 1.00 -9.61 -21.74
C THR A 297 1.28 -11.10 -21.82
N ASP A 298 0.77 -11.87 -20.87
CA ASP A 298 0.87 -13.32 -20.87
C ASP A 298 -0.47 -13.95 -20.48
N PRO A 299 -1.05 -14.83 -21.32
CA PRO A 299 -2.30 -15.53 -21.04
C PRO A 299 -2.25 -16.43 -19.80
N ASP A 300 -1.06 -16.93 -19.42
CA ASP A 300 -0.89 -17.85 -18.29
C ASP A 300 -0.84 -17.14 -16.93
N GLY A 301 -0.94 -15.80 -16.96
CA GLY A 301 -0.90 -14.95 -15.79
C GLY A 301 0.53 -14.58 -15.42
N PRO A 302 0.80 -14.15 -14.18
CA PRO A 302 2.13 -13.70 -13.79
C PRO A 302 3.09 -14.89 -13.63
N GLY A 303 4.27 -14.81 -14.23
CA GLY A 303 5.41 -15.70 -14.00
C GLY A 303 6.61 -14.93 -13.44
N PRO A 304 7.73 -15.59 -13.11
CA PRO A 304 9.01 -14.92 -13.19
C PRO A 304 9.31 -14.58 -14.66
N TYR A 305 9.54 -13.30 -14.94
CA TYR A 305 9.83 -12.81 -16.29
C TYR A 305 11.25 -12.25 -16.40
N THR A 306 11.99 -12.70 -17.40
CA THR A 306 13.34 -12.18 -17.69
C THR A 306 13.32 -11.35 -18.96
N TYR A 307 13.79 -10.10 -18.88
CA TYR A 307 13.86 -9.20 -20.03
C TYR A 307 15.25 -9.22 -20.65
N THR A 308 15.31 -9.43 -21.96
CA THR A 308 16.56 -9.40 -22.72
C THR A 308 16.52 -8.30 -23.77
N ILE A 309 17.51 -7.39 -23.71
CA ILE A 309 17.77 -6.46 -24.81
C ILE A 309 18.57 -7.22 -25.87
N THR A 310 17.95 -7.46 -27.02
CA THR A 310 18.54 -8.24 -28.12
C THR A 310 19.32 -7.37 -29.09
N THR A 311 19.07 -6.07 -29.11
CA THR A 311 19.82 -5.10 -29.92
C THR A 311 19.80 -3.75 -29.20
N GLN A 312 20.98 -3.19 -28.94
CA GLN A 312 21.15 -1.87 -28.32
C GLN A 312 20.83 -0.73 -29.31
N PRO A 313 20.45 0.47 -28.82
CA PRO A 313 20.32 1.63 -29.68
C PRO A 313 21.66 2.08 -30.27
N THR A 314 21.59 2.86 -31.35
CA THR A 314 22.79 3.29 -32.11
C THR A 314 23.15 4.75 -31.90
N HIS A 315 22.23 5.55 -31.38
CA HIS A 315 22.36 7.00 -31.22
C HIS A 315 22.09 7.46 -29.78
N GLY A 316 22.21 6.55 -28.83
CA GLY A 316 22.11 6.82 -27.40
C GLY A 316 22.55 5.62 -26.58
N SER A 317 22.41 5.71 -25.26
CA SER A 317 22.70 4.63 -24.33
C SER A 317 21.46 4.23 -23.55
N LEU A 318 21.33 2.93 -23.28
CA LEU A 318 20.33 2.40 -22.35
C LEU A 318 20.96 2.12 -20.99
N SER A 319 20.21 2.46 -19.94
CA SER A 319 20.45 2.02 -18.57
C SER A 319 19.15 1.52 -17.94
N GLY A 320 19.22 1.04 -16.70
CA GLY A 320 18.10 0.40 -16.00
C GLY A 320 18.07 -1.13 -16.17
N THR A 321 17.08 -1.76 -15.56
CA THR A 321 16.93 -3.22 -15.44
C THR A 321 15.51 -3.63 -15.79
N ASP A 322 15.34 -4.88 -16.23
CA ASP A 322 14.03 -5.46 -16.52
C ASP A 322 13.18 -4.63 -17.50
N ASN A 323 11.94 -4.30 -17.13
CA ASN A 323 11.03 -3.46 -17.91
C ASN A 323 11.28 -1.96 -17.77
N ASP A 324 12.07 -1.54 -16.78
CA ASP A 324 12.36 -0.14 -16.52
C ASP A 324 13.65 0.27 -17.22
N ARG A 325 13.51 0.92 -18.38
CA ARG A 325 14.65 1.38 -19.18
C ARG A 325 14.71 2.90 -19.20
N TYR A 326 15.93 3.41 -19.17
CA TYR A 326 16.21 4.82 -19.38
C TYR A 326 17.06 4.96 -20.63
N TYR A 327 16.64 5.83 -21.54
CA TYR A 327 17.37 6.16 -22.75
C TYR A 327 17.92 7.57 -22.65
N LEU A 328 19.22 7.72 -22.88
CA LEU A 328 19.89 9.02 -23.01
C LEU A 328 20.40 9.16 -24.45
N PRO A 329 19.88 10.12 -25.24
CA PRO A 329 20.42 10.40 -26.56
C PRO A 329 21.91 10.77 -26.50
N ALA A 330 22.67 10.41 -27.53
CA ALA A 330 24.01 10.95 -27.73
C ALA A 330 23.95 12.48 -27.81
N ALA A 331 24.98 13.15 -27.28
CA ALA A 331 24.99 14.60 -27.17
C ALA A 331 24.77 15.27 -28.54
N GLY A 332 23.74 16.12 -28.63
CA GLY A 332 23.36 16.85 -29.84
C GLY A 332 22.64 16.03 -30.92
N TYR A 333 22.38 14.75 -30.69
CA TYR A 333 21.65 13.93 -31.67
C TYR A 333 20.17 14.34 -31.74
N THR A 334 19.64 14.38 -32.96
CA THR A 334 18.21 14.50 -33.26
C THR A 334 17.87 13.48 -34.34
N GLY A 335 16.65 12.95 -34.30
CA GLY A 335 16.25 11.85 -35.18
C GLY A 335 15.59 10.71 -34.41
N VAL A 336 15.47 9.56 -35.07
CA VAL A 336 14.84 8.36 -34.50
C VAL A 336 15.92 7.37 -34.12
N ASP A 337 15.81 6.80 -32.92
CA ASP A 337 16.63 5.68 -32.47
C ASP A 337 15.73 4.55 -31.95
N SER A 338 16.26 3.34 -31.86
CA SER A 338 15.45 2.20 -31.40
C SER A 338 16.30 1.08 -30.82
N PHE A 339 15.68 0.27 -29.98
CA PHE A 339 16.27 -0.96 -29.48
C PHE A 339 15.26 -2.11 -29.52
N ARG A 340 15.77 -3.35 -29.54
CA ARG A 340 14.95 -4.56 -29.64
C ARG A 340 15.02 -5.35 -28.34
N TRP A 341 13.90 -5.93 -27.94
CA TRP A 341 13.81 -6.63 -26.66
C TRP A 341 12.81 -7.80 -26.72
N LYS A 342 12.94 -8.72 -25.78
CA LYS A 342 12.02 -9.86 -25.57
C LYS A 342 11.88 -10.18 -24.08
N VAL A 343 10.85 -10.93 -23.73
CA VAL A 343 10.57 -11.44 -22.37
C VAL A 343 10.58 -12.96 -22.39
N ASN A 344 11.04 -13.59 -21.33
CA ASN A 344 10.99 -15.04 -21.14
C ASN A 344 10.23 -15.34 -19.83
N ASP A 345 9.24 -16.23 -19.86
CA ASP A 345 8.44 -16.68 -18.70
C ASP A 345 9.11 -17.81 -17.89
N SER A 346 10.41 -18.01 -18.08
CA SER A 346 11.21 -19.17 -17.63
C SER A 346 11.03 -20.46 -18.42
N LEU A 347 10.15 -20.49 -19.43
CA LEU A 347 9.92 -21.65 -20.30
C LEU A 347 10.15 -21.33 -21.78
N VAL A 348 9.61 -20.22 -22.28
CA VAL A 348 9.66 -19.81 -23.68
C VAL A 348 9.83 -18.30 -23.83
N ASP A 349 10.51 -17.90 -24.90
CA ASP A 349 10.65 -16.49 -25.26
C ASP A 349 9.40 -15.94 -25.94
N SER A 350 9.13 -14.67 -25.68
CA SER A 350 8.17 -13.87 -26.44
C SER A 350 8.62 -13.61 -27.87
N ASN A 351 7.72 -13.00 -28.66
CA ASN A 351 8.11 -12.27 -29.86
C ASN A 351 9.14 -11.17 -29.53
N ILE A 352 9.93 -10.75 -30.53
CA ILE A 352 10.82 -9.59 -30.40
C ILE A 352 10.00 -8.32 -30.64
N ALA A 353 10.01 -7.42 -29.65
CA ALA A 353 9.40 -6.10 -29.74
C ALA A 353 10.46 -5.01 -29.99
N ILE A 354 10.01 -3.88 -30.55
CA ILE A 354 10.81 -2.70 -30.87
C ILE A 354 10.33 -1.53 -30.01
N ALA A 355 11.25 -0.93 -29.26
CA ALA A 355 11.03 0.34 -28.59
C ALA A 355 11.70 1.45 -29.40
N THR A 356 10.91 2.43 -29.83
CA THR A 356 11.35 3.56 -30.67
C THR A 356 11.40 4.85 -29.86
N VAL A 357 12.44 5.64 -30.02
CA VAL A 357 12.59 6.96 -29.39
C VAL A 357 12.69 8.03 -30.47
N ASN A 358 11.84 9.04 -30.41
CA ASN A 358 11.91 10.23 -31.26
C ASN A 358 12.62 11.36 -30.51
N ILE A 359 13.79 11.77 -31.00
CA ILE A 359 14.61 12.81 -30.38
C ILE A 359 14.41 14.13 -31.12
N THR A 360 13.82 15.12 -30.45
CA THR A 360 13.53 16.44 -31.01
C THR A 360 14.57 17.48 -30.60
N SER A 361 14.80 18.51 -31.43
CA SER A 361 15.66 19.63 -31.03
C SER A 361 15.13 20.32 -29.76
N SER A 362 16.01 20.62 -28.81
CA SER A 362 15.63 21.40 -27.61
C SER A 362 15.28 22.83 -28.01
N PRO A 363 14.29 23.47 -27.37
CA PRO A 363 14.03 24.89 -27.61
C PRO A 363 15.25 25.69 -27.20
N THR A 364 15.87 26.42 -28.15
CA THR A 364 16.92 27.40 -27.84
C THR A 364 16.36 28.43 -26.88
N SER A 365 16.98 28.57 -25.71
CA SER A 365 16.79 29.76 -24.89
C SER A 365 17.38 30.95 -25.67
N THR A 366 16.53 31.71 -26.36
CA THR A 366 16.96 33.01 -26.88
C THR A 366 17.30 33.89 -25.68
N PRO A 367 18.53 34.41 -25.54
CA PRO A 367 18.83 35.36 -24.48
C PRO A 367 17.96 36.60 -24.69
N VAL A 368 17.21 37.00 -23.67
CA VAL A 368 16.46 38.27 -23.68
C VAL A 368 17.48 39.41 -23.72
N PRO A 369 17.48 40.28 -24.76
CA PRO A 369 18.38 41.42 -24.78
C PRO A 369 17.91 42.50 -23.79
N GLY A 370 18.74 42.77 -22.79
CA GLY A 370 18.89 44.10 -22.16
C GLY A 370 17.83 44.55 -21.15
N SER A 371 18.23 44.57 -19.87
CA SER A 371 17.78 45.63 -18.95
C SER A 371 19.00 46.18 -18.22
N LEU A 372 19.63 47.19 -18.83
CA LEU A 372 20.63 48.02 -18.17
C LEU A 372 19.90 48.95 -17.20
N ILE A 373 19.98 48.69 -15.89
CA ILE A 373 19.73 49.72 -14.89
C ILE A 373 21.05 50.39 -14.52
N SER A 374 21.31 51.49 -15.22
CA SER A 374 22.16 52.58 -14.73
C SER A 374 21.52 53.17 -13.48
N ASN A 375 22.27 53.22 -12.38
CA ASN A 375 22.28 54.36 -11.46
C ASN A 375 23.54 54.28 -10.59
N LEU A 376 24.61 54.82 -11.17
CA LEU A 376 25.75 55.35 -10.43
C LEU A 376 25.29 56.63 -9.74
N VAL A 377 25.24 56.64 -8.40
CA VAL A 377 25.34 57.89 -7.63
C VAL A 377 26.53 57.74 -6.70
N VAL A 378 27.57 58.48 -7.08
CA VAL A 378 28.75 58.80 -6.28
C VAL A 378 28.31 59.81 -5.21
N TYR A 379 28.60 59.54 -3.94
CA TYR A 379 28.83 60.61 -2.96
C TYR A 379 30.30 60.56 -2.57
N ASP A 380 31.02 61.57 -3.05
CA ASP A 380 32.39 61.90 -2.69
C ASP A 380 32.42 62.54 -1.28
N THR A 381 33.47 62.21 -0.54
CA THR A 381 33.84 62.74 0.76
C THR A 381 34.51 64.11 0.64
N ALA A 382 34.11 65.11 1.43
CA ALA A 382 35.06 66.12 1.94
C ALA A 382 34.49 66.97 3.09
N ASN A 383 35.36 67.20 4.07
CA ASN A 383 35.27 68.10 5.21
C ASN A 383 35.06 69.58 4.83
N ALA A 384 34.33 70.31 5.68
CA ALA A 384 34.72 71.62 6.21
C ALA A 384 34.01 71.86 7.56
#